data_AF-A0A2V6L769-F1
#
_entry.id   AF-A0A2V6L769-F1
#
_cell.length_a   1.000
_cell.length_b   1.000
_cell.length_c   1.000
_cell.angle_alpha   90.00
_cell.angle_beta   90.00
_cell.angle_gamma   90.00
#
_symmetry.space_group_name_H-M   'P 1'
#
loop_
_entity.id
_entity.type
_entity.pdbx_description
1 polymer ?
#
loop_
_entity_poly.entity_id
_entity_poly.type
_entity_poly.pdbx_seq_one_letter_code
_entity_poly.pdbx_strand_id
1 'polypeptide(L)'
;MPASACAGLKADQEDDSSRPDMTQSGLPILTLPQPYLLFLGDITEAEYAKTAFGLRDWARERCVAEYSCPGATVTTGLPFLTPAEAATKGAQALIIGVANEGGFIADTWVPALLSALEAGLDIISGMHTRLADVPALKAAAARNNRRLIDVRRPPQNIPIATGRKRSGKRLLTVGTDCAIGKKYTALALTRAFLARGIATHFRATGQTGIMIAGGGIPIDAVVADFAAGAAETLSPEAADDHWDIIEGQ
;
A
#
# COMPACT_ATOMS: atom_id res chain seq x y z
N MET A 1 55.61 -15.30 -31.21
CA MET A 1 55.43 -16.75 -31.02
C MET A 1 56.43 -17.14 -29.93
N PRO A 2 55.97 -17.65 -28.77
CA PRO A 2 55.00 -18.72 -28.65
C PRO A 2 53.67 -18.29 -28.01
N ALA A 3 52.64 -19.07 -28.34
CA ALA A 3 51.31 -19.01 -27.74
C ALA A 3 51.33 -19.78 -26.41
N SER A 4 50.76 -19.17 -25.36
CA SER A 4 50.37 -19.87 -24.14
C SER A 4 48.88 -19.60 -23.94
N ALA A 5 48.09 -20.65 -24.17
CA ALA A 5 46.66 -20.66 -23.92
C ALA A 5 46.42 -20.56 -22.41
N CYS A 6 45.68 -19.54 -21.97
CA CYS A 6 45.08 -19.52 -20.65
C CYS A 6 43.58 -19.71 -20.83
N ALA A 7 43.09 -20.83 -20.30
CA ALA A 7 41.72 -21.29 -20.38
C ALA A 7 40.74 -20.23 -19.84
N GLY A 8 39.62 -20.07 -20.55
CA GLY A 8 38.52 -19.22 -20.11
C GLY A 8 37.89 -19.74 -18.84
N LEU A 9 37.87 -18.92 -17.80
CA LEU A 9 36.93 -19.06 -16.70
C LEU A 9 35.53 -18.78 -17.26
N LYS A 10 34.71 -19.82 -17.37
CA LYS A 10 33.26 -19.67 -17.45
C LYS A 10 32.83 -19.15 -16.08
N ALA A 11 32.27 -17.95 -16.04
CA ALA A 11 31.49 -17.51 -14.89
C ALA A 11 30.27 -18.41 -14.80
N ASP A 12 30.15 -19.13 -13.68
CA ASP A 12 28.98 -19.91 -13.35
C ASP A 12 27.77 -18.97 -13.32
N GLN A 13 26.90 -19.13 -14.32
CA GLN A 13 25.53 -18.63 -14.25
C GLN A 13 24.83 -19.49 -13.19
N GLU A 14 24.83 -19.01 -11.96
CA GLU A 14 23.92 -19.50 -10.93
C GLU A 14 22.49 -19.23 -11.42
N ASP A 15 21.82 -20.34 -11.73
CA ASP A 15 20.42 -20.44 -12.07
C ASP A 15 19.56 -19.90 -10.90
N ASP A 16 19.00 -18.69 -11.04
CA ASP A 16 18.10 -18.00 -10.08
C ASP A 16 16.71 -18.69 -9.98
N SER A 17 16.60 -19.95 -10.40
CA SER A 17 15.37 -20.75 -10.40
C SER A 17 15.04 -21.38 -9.04
N SER A 18 15.92 -21.24 -8.04
CA SER A 18 15.75 -21.85 -6.71
C SER A 18 15.21 -20.92 -5.63
N ARG A 19 14.67 -19.74 -5.98
CA ARG A 19 13.87 -18.96 -5.02
C ARG A 19 12.52 -19.65 -4.84
N PRO A 20 12.15 -20.07 -3.61
CA PRO A 20 10.86 -20.67 -3.39
C PRO A 20 9.77 -19.68 -3.79
N ASP A 21 8.96 -20.07 -4.77
CA ASP A 21 7.74 -19.38 -5.16
C ASP A 21 6.81 -19.30 -3.94
N MET A 22 6.75 -18.11 -3.32
CA MET A 22 5.96 -17.85 -2.12
C MET A 22 4.45 -17.71 -2.39
N THR A 23 3.96 -18.13 -3.57
CA THR A 23 2.54 -18.05 -3.94
C THR A 23 1.76 -19.32 -3.60
N GLN A 24 1.72 -19.72 -2.31
CA GLN A 24 0.78 -20.78 -1.88
C GLN A 24 0.02 -20.43 -0.60
N SER A 25 -1.04 -19.61 -0.75
CA SER A 25 -2.41 -19.90 -0.27
C SER A 25 -3.36 -18.82 -0.79
N GLY A 26 -4.47 -19.23 -1.40
CA GLY A 26 -5.30 -18.42 -2.29
C GLY A 26 -6.18 -17.38 -1.60
N LEU A 27 -5.94 -16.12 -1.97
CA LEU A 27 -6.87 -15.05 -2.32
C LEU A 27 -5.98 -13.92 -2.89
N PRO A 28 -6.36 -13.21 -3.97
CA PRO A 28 -5.52 -12.15 -4.51
C PRO A 28 -5.45 -11.01 -3.49
N ILE A 29 -4.36 -10.95 -2.74
CA ILE A 29 -4.05 -9.81 -1.87
C ILE A 29 -3.83 -8.61 -2.79
N LEU A 30 -4.57 -7.54 -2.54
CA LEU A 30 -4.47 -6.30 -3.31
C LEU A 30 -3.00 -5.88 -3.38
N THR A 31 -2.48 -5.73 -4.60
CA THR A 31 -1.11 -5.23 -4.83
C THR A 31 -1.21 -3.88 -5.54
N LEU A 32 -0.60 -2.85 -4.95
CA LEU A 32 -0.70 -1.48 -5.45
C LEU A 32 0.42 -1.11 -6.44
N PRO A 33 0.11 -0.39 -7.54
CA PRO A 33 1.12 0.18 -8.44
C PRO A 33 1.97 1.24 -7.73
N GLN A 34 3.29 1.11 -7.78
CA GLN A 34 4.23 1.96 -7.05
C GLN A 34 5.47 2.24 -7.93
N PRO A 35 6.13 3.41 -7.81
CA PRO A 35 6.02 4.42 -6.75
C PRO A 35 4.89 5.45 -6.96
N TYR A 36 4.66 6.29 -5.95
CA TYR A 36 3.47 7.13 -5.78
C TYR A 36 3.76 8.63 -5.90
N LEU A 37 2.78 9.37 -6.45
CA LEU A 37 2.57 10.79 -6.20
C LEU A 37 1.55 10.94 -5.05
N LEU A 38 1.91 11.64 -3.97
CA LEU A 38 1.00 11.86 -2.84
C LEU A 38 0.12 13.09 -3.10
N PHE A 39 -1.18 12.89 -3.21
CA PHE A 39 -2.13 13.97 -3.40
C PHE A 39 -2.73 14.45 -2.09
N LEU A 40 -2.61 15.75 -1.83
CA LEU A 40 -3.02 16.39 -0.58
C LEU A 40 -4.35 17.15 -0.69
N GLY A 41 -5.00 17.16 -1.86
CA GLY A 41 -6.24 17.93 -2.03
C GLY A 41 -6.02 19.42 -1.73
N ASP A 42 -7.02 20.06 -1.13
CA ASP A 42 -7.03 21.46 -0.70
C ASP A 42 -6.97 21.60 0.84
N ILE A 43 -6.51 20.57 1.56
CA ILE A 43 -6.56 20.57 3.02
C ILE A 43 -5.62 21.60 3.65
N THR A 44 -6.05 22.17 4.77
CA THR A 44 -5.29 23.13 5.57
C THR A 44 -4.94 22.62 6.97
N GLU A 45 -5.57 21.52 7.39
CA GLU A 45 -5.36 20.90 8.70
C GLU A 45 -4.57 19.59 8.55
N ALA A 46 -3.46 19.49 9.29
CA ALA A 46 -2.53 18.36 9.19
C ALA A 46 -3.17 17.02 9.60
N GLU A 47 -4.20 17.05 10.46
CA GLU A 47 -4.88 15.85 10.97
C GLU A 47 -5.53 15.02 9.86
N TYR A 48 -6.00 15.67 8.79
CA TYR A 48 -6.58 15.01 7.62
C TYR A 48 -5.53 14.33 6.74
N ALA A 49 -4.24 14.63 6.90
CA ALA A 49 -3.13 14.10 6.09
C ALA A 49 -2.43 12.87 6.69
N LYS A 50 -3.03 12.21 7.68
CA LYS A 50 -2.44 11.05 8.37
C LYS A 50 -1.95 9.95 7.42
N THR A 51 -2.63 9.79 6.27
CA THR A 51 -2.25 8.80 5.25
C THR A 51 -0.98 9.24 4.51
N ALA A 52 -0.92 10.48 4.04
CA ALA A 52 0.26 11.04 3.39
C ALA A 52 1.49 11.05 4.30
N PHE A 53 1.33 11.46 5.56
CA PHE A 53 2.42 11.41 6.54
C PHE A 53 2.86 9.97 6.83
N GLY A 54 1.90 9.05 6.98
CA GLY A 54 2.22 7.63 7.14
C GLY A 54 3.05 7.07 5.99
N LEU A 55 2.68 7.38 4.75
CA LEU A 55 3.43 6.98 3.56
C LEU A 55 4.82 7.60 3.53
N ARG A 56 4.95 8.91 3.80
CA ARG A 56 6.25 9.58 3.88
C ARG A 56 7.15 8.94 4.94
N ASP A 57 6.63 8.68 6.14
CA ASP A 57 7.46 8.24 7.29
C ASP A 57 7.83 6.75 7.19
N TRP A 58 6.94 5.94 6.63
CA TRP A 58 7.05 4.48 6.67
C TRP A 58 7.34 3.82 5.33
N ALA A 59 7.12 4.52 4.22
CA ALA A 59 7.36 4.06 2.85
C ALA A 59 7.93 5.20 1.97
N ARG A 60 8.88 5.97 2.51
CA ARG A 60 9.48 7.17 1.87
C ARG A 60 10.00 6.86 0.47
N GLU A 61 10.62 5.71 0.31
CA GLU A 61 11.22 5.18 -0.92
C GLU A 61 10.20 4.93 -2.02
N ARG A 62 8.92 4.79 -1.65
CA ARG A 62 7.79 4.65 -2.58
C ARG A 62 7.17 5.99 -2.94
N CYS A 63 7.59 7.11 -2.35
CA CYS A 63 6.98 8.42 -2.55
C CYS A 63 7.88 9.30 -3.45
N VAL A 64 7.46 9.55 -4.69
CA VAL A 64 8.20 10.37 -5.66
C VAL A 64 8.12 11.85 -5.28
N ALA A 65 6.91 12.32 -5.01
CA ALA A 65 6.59 13.74 -4.86
C ALA A 65 5.24 13.92 -4.15
N GLU A 66 4.88 15.16 -3.88
CA GLU A 66 3.54 15.59 -3.47
C GLU A 66 2.89 16.49 -4.53
N TYR A 67 1.56 16.53 -4.52
CA TYR A 67 0.75 17.45 -5.32
C TYR A 67 -0.47 17.87 -4.52
N SER A 68 -0.90 19.11 -4.68
CA SER A 68 -2.07 19.65 -3.97
C SER A 68 -2.85 20.62 -4.86
N CYS A 69 -4.12 20.81 -4.52
CA CYS A 69 -4.95 21.85 -5.11
C CYS A 69 -4.54 23.24 -4.59
N PRO A 70 -4.93 24.32 -5.29
CA PRO A 70 -4.77 25.68 -4.79
C PRO A 70 -5.42 25.86 -3.42
N GLY A 71 -4.76 26.59 -2.52
CA GLY A 71 -5.25 26.86 -1.17
C GLY A 71 -4.83 25.84 -0.11
N ALA A 72 -4.28 24.68 -0.49
CA ALA A 72 -3.69 23.75 0.46
C ALA A 72 -2.51 24.39 1.20
N THR A 73 -2.44 24.19 2.52
CA THR A 73 -1.32 24.67 3.36
C THR A 73 -0.52 23.52 3.98
N VAL A 74 -1.04 22.30 3.92
CA VAL A 74 -0.37 21.10 4.42
C VAL A 74 0.62 20.58 3.37
N THR A 75 1.84 20.30 3.81
CA THR A 75 2.89 19.66 3.02
C THR A 75 3.44 18.46 3.76
N THR A 76 3.83 17.42 3.02
CA THR A 76 4.61 16.30 3.57
C THR A 76 6.10 16.63 3.61
N GLY A 77 6.55 17.68 2.93
CA GLY A 77 7.95 18.04 2.73
C GLY A 77 8.59 17.32 1.54
N LEU A 78 7.79 16.65 0.71
CA LEU A 78 8.24 16.07 -0.56
C LEU A 78 8.38 17.15 -1.64
N PRO A 79 9.13 16.91 -2.73
CA PRO A 79 9.13 17.81 -3.87
C PRO A 79 7.71 17.97 -4.41
N PHE A 80 7.28 19.21 -4.67
CA PHE A 80 6.02 19.48 -5.34
C PHE A 80 6.16 19.23 -6.84
N LEU A 81 5.35 18.34 -7.41
CA LEU A 81 5.32 18.05 -8.85
C LEU A 81 3.89 17.89 -9.34
N THR A 82 3.64 18.37 -10.54
CA THR A 82 2.41 18.04 -11.27
C THR A 82 2.37 16.54 -11.62
N PRO A 83 1.19 15.98 -11.92
CA PRO A 83 1.10 14.56 -12.29
C PRO A 83 1.95 14.16 -13.50
N ALA A 84 2.07 15.03 -14.52
CA ALA A 84 2.90 14.77 -15.68
C ALA A 84 4.41 14.71 -15.34
N GLU A 85 4.87 15.63 -14.48
CA GLU A 85 6.26 15.63 -14.00
C GLU A 85 6.54 14.40 -13.11
N ALA A 86 5.60 14.03 -12.24
CA ALA A 86 5.74 12.85 -11.40
C ALA A 86 5.79 11.55 -12.23
N ALA A 87 4.95 11.43 -13.26
CA ALA A 87 4.98 10.31 -14.20
C ALA A 87 6.34 10.21 -14.92
N THR A 88 6.89 11.35 -15.37
CA THR A 88 8.24 11.41 -15.98
C THR A 88 9.33 10.98 -15.00
N LYS A 89 9.14 11.19 -13.70
CA LYS A 89 10.02 10.70 -12.63
C LYS A 89 9.70 9.28 -12.15
N GLY A 90 8.85 8.56 -12.86
CA GLY A 90 8.56 7.14 -12.63
C GLY A 90 7.42 6.85 -11.66
N ALA A 91 6.65 7.86 -11.22
CA ALA A 91 5.40 7.59 -10.48
C ALA A 91 4.46 6.75 -11.36
N GLN A 92 3.87 5.71 -10.77
CA GLN A 92 2.91 4.83 -11.43
C GLN A 92 1.47 5.12 -11.00
N ALA A 93 1.29 5.75 -9.84
CA ALA A 93 -0.01 6.07 -9.30
C ALA A 93 -0.02 7.36 -8.49
N LEU A 94 -1.17 8.01 -8.44
CA LEU A 94 -1.51 9.05 -7.49
C LEU A 94 -2.30 8.43 -6.33
N ILE A 95 -1.83 8.64 -5.09
CA ILE A 95 -2.56 8.25 -3.87
C ILE A 95 -3.25 9.47 -3.30
N ILE A 96 -4.57 9.38 -3.06
CA ILE A 96 -5.28 10.35 -2.22
C ILE A 96 -4.80 10.17 -0.77
N GLY A 97 -3.86 11.01 -0.35
CA GLY A 97 -3.18 10.93 0.94
C GLY A 97 -3.92 11.62 2.09
N VAL A 98 -5.13 12.09 1.83
CA VAL A 98 -5.93 12.90 2.75
C VAL A 98 -7.33 12.34 2.88
N ALA A 99 -8.00 12.63 4.00
CA ALA A 99 -9.40 12.32 4.21
C ALA A 99 -10.09 13.49 4.88
N ASN A 100 -11.05 14.12 4.20
CA ASN A 100 -11.93 15.14 4.78
C ASN A 100 -12.98 14.50 5.70
N GLU A 101 -13.68 15.34 6.46
CA GLU A 101 -14.87 14.90 7.20
C GLU A 101 -15.88 14.27 6.25
N GLY A 102 -16.36 13.07 6.59
CA GLY A 102 -17.27 12.28 5.74
C GLY A 102 -16.59 11.48 4.62
N GLY A 103 -15.31 11.74 4.31
CA GLY A 103 -14.51 10.93 3.39
C GLY A 103 -15.04 10.90 1.96
N PHE A 104 -15.40 12.06 1.41
CA PHE A 104 -15.87 12.22 0.04
C PHE A 104 -14.81 12.84 -0.89
N ILE A 105 -14.93 12.60 -2.19
CA ILE A 105 -14.07 13.23 -3.21
C ILE A 105 -14.68 14.60 -3.53
N ALA A 106 -13.99 15.69 -3.17
CA ALA A 106 -14.47 17.04 -3.46
C ALA A 106 -14.42 17.35 -4.96
N ASP A 107 -15.39 18.11 -5.45
CA ASP A 107 -15.44 18.56 -6.86
C ASP A 107 -14.18 19.34 -7.25
N THR A 108 -13.60 20.09 -6.30
CA THR A 108 -12.34 20.83 -6.46
C THR A 108 -11.15 19.93 -6.74
N TRP A 109 -11.20 18.65 -6.35
CA TRP A 109 -10.12 17.68 -6.57
C TRP A 109 -10.21 16.99 -7.93
N VAL A 110 -11.41 16.93 -8.51
CA VAL A 110 -11.66 16.20 -9.77
C VAL A 110 -10.72 16.63 -10.89
N PRO A 111 -10.45 17.94 -11.15
CA PRO A 111 -9.50 18.34 -12.18
C PRO A 111 -8.07 17.79 -11.96
N ALA A 112 -7.59 17.81 -10.71
CA ALA A 112 -6.28 17.26 -10.36
C ALA A 112 -6.22 15.74 -10.59
N LEU A 113 -7.26 15.02 -10.18
CA LEU A 113 -7.37 13.58 -10.38
C LEU A 113 -7.47 13.20 -11.88
N LEU A 114 -8.20 13.97 -12.69
CA LEU A 114 -8.26 13.78 -14.14
C LEU A 114 -6.87 13.96 -14.78
N SER A 115 -6.14 15.00 -14.40
CA SER A 115 -4.78 15.24 -14.91
C SER A 115 -3.81 14.10 -14.59
N ALA A 116 -4.01 13.39 -13.48
CA ALA A 116 -3.22 12.21 -13.14
C ALA A 116 -3.51 11.02 -14.06
N LEU A 117 -4.79 10.76 -14.36
CA LEU A 117 -5.17 9.70 -15.31
C LEU A 117 -4.65 9.98 -16.72
N GLU A 118 -4.71 11.25 -17.15
CA GLU A 118 -4.18 11.71 -18.44
C GLU A 118 -2.64 11.61 -18.50
N ALA A 119 -1.96 11.84 -17.39
CA ALA A 119 -0.51 11.64 -17.25
C ALA A 119 -0.09 10.16 -17.20
N GLY A 120 -1.04 9.22 -17.23
CA GLY A 120 -0.76 7.78 -17.22
C GLY A 120 -0.68 7.15 -15.83
N LEU A 121 -1.06 7.87 -14.78
CA LEU A 121 -1.08 7.38 -13.40
C LEU A 121 -2.40 6.64 -13.09
N ASP A 122 -2.32 5.54 -12.34
CA ASP A 122 -3.48 4.97 -11.66
C ASP A 122 -3.91 5.86 -10.47
N ILE A 123 -5.17 5.79 -10.03
CA ILE A 123 -5.61 6.49 -8.80
C ILE A 123 -5.90 5.47 -7.71
N ILE A 124 -5.35 5.71 -6.52
CA ILE A 124 -5.57 4.90 -5.32
C ILE A 124 -6.26 5.76 -4.25
N SER A 125 -7.33 5.24 -3.66
CA SER A 125 -8.15 5.95 -2.68
C SER A 125 -8.51 5.08 -1.48
N GLY A 126 -8.43 5.68 -0.29
CA GLY A 126 -9.01 5.16 0.96
C GLY A 126 -10.31 5.87 1.35
N MET A 127 -10.92 6.64 0.46
CA MET A 127 -12.13 7.42 0.78
C MET A 127 -13.36 6.51 0.97
N HIS A 128 -14.42 7.05 1.58
CA HIS A 128 -15.73 6.39 1.64
C HIS A 128 -16.40 6.38 0.27
N THR A 129 -16.33 7.51 -0.45
CA THR A 129 -16.80 7.61 -1.83
C THR A 129 -15.91 6.78 -2.75
N ARG A 130 -16.51 5.92 -3.57
CA ARG A 130 -15.78 5.12 -4.55
C ARG A 130 -15.34 6.00 -5.71
N LEU A 131 -14.12 5.81 -6.17
CA LEU A 131 -13.58 6.54 -7.32
C LEU A 131 -14.47 6.37 -8.57
N ALA A 132 -14.99 5.16 -8.79
CA ALA A 132 -15.82 4.83 -9.95
C ALA A 132 -17.24 5.43 -9.90
N ASP A 133 -17.68 5.93 -8.74
CA ASP A 133 -18.97 6.61 -8.60
C ASP A 133 -18.90 8.07 -9.06
N VAL A 134 -17.69 8.63 -9.26
CA VAL A 134 -17.47 9.94 -9.89
C VAL A 134 -17.43 9.75 -11.41
N PRO A 135 -18.47 10.18 -12.18
CA PRO A 135 -18.60 9.84 -13.59
C PRO A 135 -17.42 10.30 -14.44
N ALA A 136 -16.86 11.48 -14.14
CA ALA A 136 -15.70 12.04 -14.82
C ALA A 136 -14.45 11.15 -14.67
N LEU A 137 -14.18 10.67 -13.45
CA LEU A 137 -13.03 9.79 -13.18
C LEU A 137 -13.20 8.43 -13.85
N LYS A 138 -14.40 7.83 -13.76
CA LYS A 138 -14.71 6.57 -14.43
C LYS A 138 -14.48 6.66 -15.94
N ALA A 139 -14.98 7.71 -16.57
CA ALA A 139 -14.81 7.93 -18.00
C ALA A 139 -13.34 8.16 -18.38
N ALA A 140 -12.61 8.98 -17.62
CA ALA A 140 -11.19 9.25 -17.88
C ALA A 140 -10.30 8.02 -17.68
N ALA A 141 -10.56 7.22 -16.64
CA ALA A 141 -9.83 5.99 -16.39
C ALA A 141 -10.00 4.99 -17.55
N ALA A 142 -11.23 4.84 -18.06
CA ALA A 142 -11.51 4.00 -19.22
C ALA A 142 -10.79 4.51 -20.48
N ARG A 143 -10.84 5.81 -20.77
CA ARG A 143 -10.18 6.41 -21.95
C ARG A 143 -8.66 6.25 -21.93
N ASN A 144 -8.04 6.39 -20.76
CA ASN A 144 -6.58 6.33 -20.60
C ASN A 144 -6.08 4.92 -20.22
N ASN A 145 -6.96 3.91 -20.20
CA ASN A 145 -6.65 2.55 -19.76
C ASN A 145 -5.94 2.50 -18.39
N ARG A 146 -6.44 3.28 -17.42
CA ARG A 146 -5.91 3.39 -16.05
C ARG A 146 -6.86 2.78 -15.04
N ARG A 147 -6.33 2.40 -13.87
CA ARG A 147 -7.10 1.78 -12.79
C ARG A 147 -7.54 2.82 -11.76
N LEU A 148 -8.75 2.64 -11.27
CA LEU A 148 -9.28 3.29 -10.06
C LEU A 148 -9.30 2.23 -8.96
N ILE A 149 -8.50 2.43 -7.91
CA ILE A 149 -8.23 1.42 -6.88
C ILE A 149 -8.73 1.92 -5.53
N ASP A 150 -9.87 1.38 -5.09
CA ASP A 150 -10.43 1.66 -3.76
C ASP A 150 -9.88 0.66 -2.73
N VAL A 151 -8.93 1.06 -1.89
CA VAL A 151 -8.30 0.15 -0.90
C VAL A 151 -9.23 -0.27 0.23
N ARG A 152 -10.40 0.38 0.34
CA ARG A 152 -11.46 0.02 1.29
C ARG A 152 -12.31 -1.16 0.82
N ARG A 153 -12.14 -1.62 -0.42
CA ARG A 153 -12.87 -2.78 -0.91
C ARG A 153 -12.19 -4.06 -0.40
N PRO A 154 -12.83 -4.85 0.48
CA PRO A 154 -12.24 -6.12 0.90
C PRO A 154 -12.18 -7.10 -0.28
N PRO A 155 -11.27 -8.10 -0.24
CA PRO A 155 -11.24 -9.18 -1.21
C PRO A 155 -12.61 -9.87 -1.31
N GLN A 156 -12.95 -10.36 -2.50
CA GLN A 156 -14.13 -11.21 -2.67
C GLN A 156 -13.87 -12.60 -2.06
N ASN A 157 -14.94 -13.28 -1.64
CA ASN A 157 -14.91 -14.67 -1.19
C ASN A 157 -14.00 -14.92 0.04
N ILE A 158 -14.00 -13.99 1.00
CA ILE A 158 -13.36 -14.22 2.30
C ILE A 158 -14.06 -15.41 2.98
N PRO A 159 -13.33 -16.46 3.39
CA PRO A 159 -13.93 -17.62 4.03
C PRO A 159 -14.41 -17.31 5.44
N ILE A 160 -15.27 -18.17 5.99
CA ILE A 160 -15.53 -18.19 7.44
C ILE A 160 -14.28 -18.74 8.13
N ALA A 161 -13.94 -18.17 9.29
CA ALA A 161 -12.79 -18.63 10.07
C ALA A 161 -12.95 -20.08 10.51
N THR A 162 -11.84 -20.82 10.51
CA THR A 162 -11.81 -22.23 10.94
C THR A 162 -11.37 -22.40 12.39
N GLY A 163 -10.68 -21.40 12.95
CA GLY A 163 -10.02 -21.49 14.26
C GLY A 163 -8.84 -22.46 14.28
N ARG A 164 -8.41 -22.98 13.11
CA ARG A 164 -7.31 -23.92 13.03
C ARG A 164 -6.02 -23.26 13.52
N LYS A 165 -5.28 -23.99 14.36
CA LYS A 165 -3.92 -23.57 14.76
C LYS A 165 -3.01 -23.58 13.54
N ARG A 166 -2.30 -22.46 13.33
CA ARG A 166 -1.39 -22.23 12.21
C ARG A 166 0.05 -22.16 12.72
N SER A 167 1.00 -22.70 11.97
CA SER A 167 2.44 -22.56 12.25
C SER A 167 2.90 -21.11 12.11
N GLY A 168 4.13 -20.83 12.56
CA GLY A 168 4.69 -19.48 12.66
C GLY A 168 4.10 -18.65 13.81
N LYS A 169 4.76 -17.53 14.10
CA LYS A 169 4.45 -16.66 15.22
C LYS A 169 3.64 -15.45 14.75
N ARG A 170 2.73 -14.98 15.60
CA ARG A 170 1.84 -13.85 15.31
C ARG A 170 1.87 -12.87 16.47
N LEU A 171 2.18 -11.62 16.19
CA LEU A 171 2.15 -10.52 17.16
C LEU A 171 1.05 -9.56 16.74
N LEU A 172 0.01 -9.42 17.56
CA LEU A 172 -1.04 -8.43 17.35
C LEU A 172 -0.79 -7.23 18.27
N THR A 173 -0.67 -6.04 17.69
CA THR A 173 -0.69 -4.82 18.51
C THR A 173 -2.13 -4.53 18.94
N VAL A 174 -2.36 -4.41 20.24
CA VAL A 174 -3.65 -3.98 20.82
C VAL A 174 -3.45 -2.65 21.56
N GLY A 175 -4.53 -1.89 21.75
CA GLY A 175 -4.45 -0.59 22.40
C GLY A 175 -5.76 -0.23 23.11
N THR A 176 -5.68 0.73 24.03
CA THR A 176 -6.81 1.20 24.84
C THR A 176 -7.82 2.07 24.08
N ASP A 177 -7.45 2.55 22.89
CA ASP A 177 -8.27 3.42 22.05
C ASP A 177 -7.83 3.35 20.56
N CYS A 178 -8.53 4.08 19.70
CA CYS A 178 -8.21 4.35 18.30
C CYS A 178 -7.10 5.40 18.17
N ALA A 179 -6.38 5.39 17.03
CA ALA A 179 -5.37 6.38 16.67
C ALA A 179 -4.17 6.59 17.64
N ILE A 180 -4.01 5.76 18.67
CA ILE A 180 -2.91 5.84 19.67
C ILE A 180 -1.60 5.14 19.24
N GLY A 181 -1.38 4.93 17.94
CA GLY A 181 -0.09 4.44 17.43
C GLY A 181 0.06 2.92 17.24
N LYS A 182 -1.01 2.12 17.32
CA LYS A 182 -0.96 0.63 17.10
C LYS A 182 -0.24 0.26 15.81
N LYS A 183 -0.61 0.89 14.69
CA LYS A 183 0.06 0.76 13.38
C LYS A 183 1.55 1.10 13.42
N TYR A 184 1.92 2.22 14.04
CA TYR A 184 3.32 2.66 14.10
C TYR A 184 4.16 1.75 14.97
N THR A 185 3.61 1.22 16.07
CA THR A 185 4.25 0.17 16.87
C THR A 185 4.49 -1.09 16.04
N ALA A 186 3.48 -1.56 15.29
CA ALA A 186 3.63 -2.73 14.42
C ALA A 186 4.68 -2.54 13.32
N LEU A 187 4.71 -1.36 12.69
CA LEU A 187 5.73 -1.02 11.68
C LEU A 187 7.14 -0.90 12.29
N ALA A 188 7.27 -0.29 13.46
CA ALA A 188 8.54 -0.19 14.18
C ALA A 188 9.10 -1.57 14.55
N LEU A 189 8.25 -2.45 15.09
CA LEU A 189 8.62 -3.84 15.40
C LEU A 189 9.04 -4.59 14.14
N THR A 190 8.29 -4.44 13.04
CA THR A 190 8.63 -5.08 11.76
C THR A 190 10.02 -4.65 11.29
N ARG A 191 10.31 -3.35 11.23
CA ARG A 191 11.65 -2.84 10.85
C ARG A 191 12.74 -3.35 11.79
N ALA A 192 12.47 -3.39 13.08
CA ALA A 192 13.41 -3.86 14.09
C ALA A 192 13.70 -5.37 14.00
N PHE A 193 12.73 -6.18 13.57
CA PHE A 193 12.90 -7.62 13.35
C PHE A 193 13.71 -7.88 12.08
N LEU A 194 13.36 -7.20 10.98
CA LEU A 194 14.09 -7.28 9.73
C LEU A 194 15.55 -6.85 9.87
N ALA A 195 15.82 -5.76 10.61
CA ALA A 195 17.19 -5.30 10.89
C ALA A 195 18.03 -6.31 11.69
N ARG A 196 17.39 -7.27 12.36
CA ARG A 196 18.04 -8.38 13.09
C ARG A 196 18.09 -9.67 12.28
N GLY A 197 17.67 -9.66 11.01
CA GLY A 197 17.63 -10.85 10.16
C GLY A 197 16.52 -11.84 10.52
N ILE A 198 15.49 -11.42 11.27
CA ILE A 198 14.34 -12.27 11.61
C ILE A 198 13.36 -12.24 10.44
N ALA A 199 12.97 -13.43 9.94
CA ALA A 199 11.94 -13.55 8.91
C ALA A 199 10.61 -12.97 9.43
N THR A 200 10.12 -11.90 8.79
CA THR A 200 8.99 -11.13 9.30
C THR A 200 8.20 -10.46 8.20
N HIS A 201 6.86 -10.47 8.32
CA HIS A 201 5.95 -9.74 7.45
C HIS A 201 5.05 -8.83 8.27
N PHE A 202 4.93 -7.56 7.86
CA PHE A 202 3.89 -6.67 8.37
C PHE A 202 2.55 -7.01 7.69
N ARG A 203 1.51 -7.20 8.49
CA ARG A 203 0.16 -7.56 8.03
C ARG A 203 -0.78 -6.39 8.27
N ALA A 204 -1.04 -5.64 7.20
CA ALA A 204 -1.91 -4.47 7.23
C ALA A 204 -3.38 -4.84 7.33
N THR A 205 -4.09 -4.23 8.26
CA THR A 205 -5.52 -4.43 8.53
C THR A 205 -6.34 -3.16 8.25
N GLY A 206 -5.68 -2.03 8.02
CA GLY A 206 -6.32 -0.74 7.76
C GLY A 206 -5.81 -0.07 6.49
N GLN A 207 -6.55 0.93 6.01
CA GLN A 207 -6.32 1.56 4.71
C GLN A 207 -4.91 2.16 4.58
N THR A 208 -4.48 2.96 5.56
CA THR A 208 -3.13 3.54 5.53
C THR A 208 -2.06 2.46 5.64
N GLY A 209 -2.28 1.42 6.45
CA GLY A 209 -1.38 0.27 6.54
C GLY A 209 -1.22 -0.44 5.19
N ILE A 210 -2.33 -0.66 4.48
CA ILE A 210 -2.36 -1.29 3.15
C ILE A 210 -1.58 -0.45 2.14
N MET A 211 -1.76 0.87 2.14
CA MET A 211 -1.02 1.76 1.25
C MET A 211 0.48 1.77 1.56
N ILE A 212 0.87 1.73 2.84
CA ILE A 212 2.28 1.64 3.27
C ILE A 212 2.89 0.29 2.87
N ALA A 213 2.19 -0.81 3.13
CA ALA A 213 2.68 -2.16 2.88
C ALA A 213 2.69 -2.50 1.38
N GLY A 214 1.77 -1.92 0.61
CA GLY A 214 1.48 -2.27 -0.78
C GLY A 214 0.42 -3.38 -0.92
N GLY A 215 -0.14 -3.86 0.20
CA GLY A 215 -1.21 -4.86 0.25
C GLY A 215 -1.70 -5.19 1.67
N GLY A 216 -2.85 -5.85 1.77
CA GLY A 216 -3.48 -6.24 3.03
C GLY A 216 -5.00 -6.38 2.89
N ILE A 217 -5.73 -6.35 4.02
CA ILE A 217 -7.20 -6.46 4.04
C ILE A 217 -7.79 -5.36 4.94
N PRO A 218 -8.70 -4.50 4.46
CA PRO A 218 -9.34 -3.46 5.27
C PRO A 218 -10.41 -4.09 6.18
N ILE A 219 -10.01 -4.52 7.37
CA ILE A 219 -10.87 -5.30 8.29
C ILE A 219 -12.13 -4.52 8.71
N ASP A 220 -12.05 -3.18 8.79
CA ASP A 220 -13.20 -2.31 9.10
C ASP A 220 -14.33 -2.38 8.05
N ALA A 221 -14.00 -2.78 6.82
CA ALA A 221 -14.91 -2.88 5.69
C ALA A 221 -15.34 -4.33 5.38
N VAL A 222 -14.84 -5.31 6.14
CA VAL A 222 -15.24 -6.71 6.01
C VAL A 222 -16.56 -6.92 6.75
N VAL A 223 -17.51 -7.62 6.12
CA VAL A 223 -18.77 -8.01 6.77
C VAL A 223 -18.46 -8.89 7.99
N ALA A 224 -19.12 -8.62 9.11
CA ALA A 224 -18.78 -9.17 10.43
C ALA A 224 -18.55 -10.69 10.44
N ASP A 225 -19.40 -11.47 9.77
CA ASP A 225 -19.30 -12.94 9.68
C ASP A 225 -17.95 -13.44 9.09
N PHE A 226 -17.29 -12.62 8.29
CA PHE A 226 -16.04 -12.96 7.61
C PHE A 226 -14.80 -12.27 8.23
N ALA A 227 -14.95 -11.44 9.26
CA ALA A 227 -13.83 -10.67 9.83
C ALA A 227 -12.72 -11.57 10.40
N ALA A 228 -13.10 -12.63 11.11
CA ALA A 228 -12.13 -13.61 11.62
C ALA A 228 -11.45 -14.40 10.48
N GLY A 229 -12.17 -14.71 9.40
CA GLY A 229 -11.62 -15.41 8.25
C GLY A 229 -10.69 -14.53 7.40
N ALA A 230 -10.97 -13.23 7.35
CA ALA A 230 -10.04 -12.23 6.79
C ALA A 230 -8.75 -12.18 7.60
N ALA A 231 -8.83 -12.14 8.94
CA ALA A 231 -7.65 -12.20 9.80
C ALA A 231 -6.86 -13.52 9.64
N GLU A 232 -7.57 -14.64 9.45
CA GLU A 232 -6.94 -15.94 9.15
C GLU A 232 -6.18 -15.92 7.82
N THR A 233 -6.83 -15.42 6.77
CA THR A 233 -6.25 -15.31 5.41
C THR A 233 -5.05 -14.36 5.39
N LEU A 234 -5.12 -13.25 6.12
CA LEU A 234 -4.08 -12.23 6.16
C LEU A 234 -2.77 -12.75 6.80
N SER A 235 -2.85 -13.73 7.70
CA SER A 235 -1.71 -14.26 8.48
C SER A 235 -1.54 -15.78 8.32
N PRO A 236 -1.27 -16.27 7.10
CA PRO A 236 -1.29 -17.70 6.78
C PRO A 236 -0.24 -18.49 7.56
N GLU A 237 -0.21 -19.82 7.37
CA GLU A 237 0.88 -20.64 7.89
C GLU A 237 2.24 -20.17 7.38
N ALA A 238 3.25 -20.24 8.23
CA ALA A 238 4.62 -19.86 7.92
C ALA A 238 5.61 -20.75 8.70
N ALA A 239 6.91 -20.58 8.46
CA ALA A 239 7.95 -21.27 9.23
C ALA A 239 7.84 -20.96 10.74
N ASP A 240 8.26 -21.88 11.60
CA ASP A 240 8.07 -21.77 13.06
C ASP A 240 8.75 -20.54 13.70
N ASP A 241 9.80 -20.03 13.06
CA ASP A 241 10.55 -18.83 13.47
C ASP A 241 10.10 -17.55 12.76
N HIS A 242 9.23 -17.64 11.75
CA HIS A 242 8.64 -16.49 11.05
C HIS A 242 7.67 -15.73 11.94
N TRP A 243 7.65 -14.40 11.81
CA TRP A 243 6.70 -13.53 12.49
C TRP A 243 5.78 -12.78 11.53
N ASP A 244 4.48 -12.93 11.72
CA ASP A 244 3.49 -12.00 11.21
C ASP A 244 3.20 -10.92 12.27
N ILE A 245 3.58 -9.67 11.97
CA ILE A 245 3.29 -8.51 12.83
C ILE A 245 2.01 -7.86 12.32
N ILE A 246 0.92 -8.05 13.06
CA ILE A 246 -0.44 -7.70 12.66
C ILE A 246 -0.78 -6.31 13.20
N GLU A 247 -1.13 -5.41 12.28
CA GLU A 247 -1.64 -4.08 12.60
C GLU A 247 -2.93 -4.20 13.43
N GLY A 248 -2.95 -3.54 14.59
CA GLY A 248 -4.16 -3.39 15.39
C GLY A 248 -5.06 -2.28 14.86
N GLN A 249 -6.37 -2.53 14.87
CA GLN A 249 -7.42 -1.53 14.58
C GLN A 249 -7.91 -0.85 15.85
#